data_AF-A0A536FM82-F1
#
_entry.id   AF-A0A536FM82-F1
#
_cell.length_a   1.000
_cell.length_b   1.000
_cell.length_c   1.000
_cell.angle_alpha   90.00
_cell.angle_beta   90.00
_cell.angle_gamma   90.00
#
_symmetry.space_group_name_H-M   'P 1'
#
loop_
_entity.id
_entity.type
_entity.pdbx_description
1 polymer ?
#
loop_
_entity_poly.entity_id
_entity_poly.type
_entity_poly.pdbx_seq_one_letter_code
_entity_poly.pdbx_strand_id
1 'polypeptide(L)'
;MSSSVAFSLSAGVIVLIAVIALWVGQGSIHPKLTRQQAIQAAMKWGDHSPYPRVEAKYMRYSDLVAGGEAISGGSDYFVWVVAVSGQYAISPLGCTTWGIAIVTDEWVSTGSPVFEGGISGVWPPFFDGLPDRAKN
;
A
#
# COMPACT_ATOMS: atom_id res chain seq x y z
N MET A 1 -6.73 65.04 0.67
CA MET A 1 -5.50 64.31 0.29
C MET A 1 -5.53 62.95 0.96
N SER A 2 -5.06 61.95 0.22
CA SER A 2 -5.42 60.53 0.29
C SER A 2 -5.06 59.77 1.57
N SER A 3 -5.85 58.73 1.78
CA SER A 3 -5.80 57.63 2.74
C SER A 3 -4.45 56.92 2.82
N SER A 4 -4.13 56.36 4.00
CA SER A 4 -3.41 55.08 4.14
C SER A 4 -3.60 54.55 5.56
N VAL A 5 -4.55 53.63 5.72
CA VAL A 5 -4.72 52.79 6.92
C VAL A 5 -3.68 51.69 6.79
N ALA A 6 -2.60 51.77 7.55
CA ALA A 6 -1.60 50.71 7.60
C ALA A 6 -2.13 49.57 8.47
N PHE A 7 -2.54 48.48 7.81
CA PHE A 7 -2.91 47.21 8.43
C PHE A 7 -1.72 46.66 9.22
N SER A 8 -1.76 46.80 10.54
CA SER A 8 -0.93 46.01 11.44
C SER A 8 -1.61 44.66 11.68
N LEU A 9 -1.62 43.80 10.65
CA LEU A 9 -2.00 42.39 10.80
C LEU A 9 -0.80 41.64 11.36
N SER A 10 -0.78 41.62 12.69
CA SER A 10 0.24 41.15 13.58
C SER A 10 0.59 39.68 13.30
N ALA A 11 1.88 39.39 13.27
CA ALA A 11 2.54 38.11 12.96
C ALA A 11 2.02 36.86 13.70
N GLY A 12 1.10 36.97 14.67
CA GLY A 12 0.54 35.84 15.42
C GLY A 12 -0.33 34.89 14.58
N VAL A 13 -1.06 35.39 13.57
CA VAL A 13 -1.92 34.54 12.71
C VAL A 13 -1.09 33.68 11.76
N ILE A 14 0.02 34.21 11.24
CA ILE A 14 0.90 33.49 10.32
C ILE A 14 1.61 32.32 11.04
N VAL A 15 2.03 32.54 12.30
CA VAL A 15 2.64 31.49 13.11
C VAL A 15 1.63 30.39 13.44
N LEU A 16 0.36 30.74 13.74
CA LEU A 16 -0.66 29.73 14.03
C LEU A 16 -0.97 28.84 12.82
N ILE A 17 -1.06 29.42 11.61
CA ILE A 17 -1.26 28.64 10.37
C ILE A 17 -0.07 27.71 10.09
N ALA A 18 1.17 28.18 10.32
CA ALA A 18 2.36 27.37 10.15
C ALA A 18 2.39 26.17 11.11
N VAL A 19 1.93 26.34 12.36
CA VAL A 19 1.85 25.25 13.34
C VAL A 19 0.75 24.25 12.97
N ILE A 20 -0.41 24.70 12.48
CA ILE A 20 -1.48 23.79 12.02
C ILE A 20 -1.04 23.03 10.77
N ALA A 21 -0.34 23.68 9.82
CA ALA A 21 0.22 23.03 8.64
C ALA A 21 1.30 22.00 8.99
N LEU A 22 2.12 22.26 10.03
CA LEU A 22 3.08 21.28 10.53
C LEU A 22 2.40 20.06 11.19
N TRP A 23 1.30 20.27 11.92
CA TRP A 23 0.57 19.18 12.58
C TRP A 23 -0.23 18.30 11.62
N VAL A 24 -0.72 18.85 10.50
CA VAL A 24 -1.34 18.05 9.42
C VAL A 24 -0.27 17.25 8.64
N GLY A 25 1.00 17.64 8.69
CA GLY A 25 2.09 16.99 7.97
C GLY A 25 2.75 15.79 8.66
N GLN A 26 2.51 15.55 9.95
CA GLN A 26 3.26 14.55 10.75
C GLN A 26 2.59 13.18 10.88
N GLY A 27 1.46 12.94 10.22
CA GLY A 27 0.86 11.60 10.09
C GLY A 27 1.25 10.86 8.82
N SER A 28 2.23 11.37 8.06
CA SER A 28 2.62 10.82 6.77
C SER A 28 3.16 9.40 6.95
N ILE A 29 2.30 8.43 6.68
CA ILE A 29 2.66 7.02 6.62
C ILE A 29 3.60 6.88 5.41
N HIS A 30 4.90 6.82 5.68
CA HIS A 30 5.93 6.68 4.65
C HIS A 30 6.34 5.21 4.54
N PRO A 31 5.98 4.53 3.43
CA PRO A 31 6.47 3.19 3.17
C PRO A 31 8.01 3.18 3.15
N LYS A 32 8.63 2.26 3.89
CA LYS A 32 10.08 2.01 3.77
C LYS A 32 10.42 1.42 2.41
N LEU A 33 9.52 0.61 1.86
CA LEU A 33 9.62 0.02 0.53
C LEU A 33 8.76 0.78 -0.49
N THR A 34 9.31 1.09 -1.67
CA THR A 34 8.50 1.67 -2.74
C THR A 34 7.53 0.63 -3.34
N ARG A 35 6.41 1.11 -3.92
CA ARG A 35 5.44 0.25 -4.62
C ARG A 35 6.12 -0.65 -5.67
N GLN A 36 7.05 -0.10 -6.45
CA GLN A 36 7.76 -0.85 -7.48
C GLN A 36 8.67 -1.92 -6.90
N GLN A 37 9.38 -1.64 -5.80
CA GLN A 37 10.20 -2.65 -5.13
C GLN A 37 9.36 -3.76 -4.53
N ALA A 38 8.18 -3.45 -3.97
CA ALA A 38 7.25 -4.47 -3.48
C ALA A 38 6.77 -5.39 -4.62
N ILE A 39 6.39 -4.80 -5.76
CA ILE A 39 6.02 -5.56 -6.96
C ILE A 39 7.18 -6.43 -7.41
N GLN A 40 8.39 -5.89 -7.53
CA GLN A 40 9.58 -6.67 -7.94
C GLN A 40 9.87 -7.82 -6.97
N ALA A 41 9.78 -7.59 -5.67
CA ALA A 41 9.96 -8.62 -4.65
C ALA A 41 8.93 -9.73 -4.79
N ALA A 42 7.66 -9.40 -5.09
CA ALA A 42 6.62 -10.39 -5.37
C ALA A 42 6.89 -11.14 -6.69
N MET A 43 7.22 -10.42 -7.76
CA MET A 43 7.42 -11.01 -9.09
C MET A 43 8.61 -11.97 -9.16
N LYS A 44 9.63 -11.81 -8.30
CA LYS A 44 10.77 -12.74 -8.19
C LYS A 44 10.35 -14.21 -8.00
N TRP A 45 9.17 -14.43 -7.41
CA TRP A 45 8.64 -15.75 -7.08
C TRP A 45 7.51 -16.21 -8.00
N GLY A 46 7.10 -15.36 -8.95
CA GLY A 46 6.11 -15.72 -9.96
C GLY A 46 6.73 -16.40 -11.18
N ASP A 47 5.89 -16.71 -12.17
CA ASP A 47 6.29 -17.41 -13.40
C ASP A 47 7.14 -16.56 -14.37
N HIS A 48 7.55 -15.33 -13.99
CA HIS A 48 8.24 -14.34 -14.83
C HIS A 48 7.53 -13.94 -16.14
N SER A 49 6.36 -14.53 -16.43
CA SER A 49 5.45 -14.16 -17.49
C SER A 49 4.81 -12.78 -17.22
N PRO A 50 4.50 -11.98 -18.25
CA PRO A 50 3.79 -10.72 -18.08
C PRO A 50 2.36 -10.98 -17.62
N TYR A 51 2.02 -10.54 -16.41
CA TYR A 51 0.67 -10.62 -15.88
C TYR A 51 -0.23 -9.53 -16.49
N PRO A 52 -1.48 -9.84 -16.92
CA PRO A 52 -2.40 -8.87 -17.52
C PRO A 52 -2.75 -7.67 -16.63
N ARG A 53 -2.82 -7.89 -15.32
CA ARG A 53 -3.09 -6.87 -14.30
C ARG A 53 -2.19 -7.14 -13.11
N VAL A 54 -1.48 -6.09 -12.67
CA VAL A 54 -0.65 -6.09 -11.46
C VAL A 54 -0.96 -4.83 -10.69
N GLU A 55 -1.34 -4.96 -9.43
CA GLU A 55 -1.58 -3.81 -8.55
C GLU A 55 -0.97 -4.05 -7.18
N ALA A 56 -0.56 -2.97 -6.53
CA ALA A 56 0.00 -3.03 -5.19
C ALA A 56 -0.55 -1.90 -4.34
N LYS A 57 -1.07 -2.26 -3.17
CA LYS A 57 -1.64 -1.35 -2.18
C LYS A 57 -0.86 -1.44 -0.88
N TYR A 58 -0.60 -0.29 -0.27
CA TYR A 58 0.05 -0.23 1.04
C TYR A 58 -1.00 -0.09 2.14
N MET A 59 -0.99 -0.96 3.14
CA MET A 59 -2.02 -0.97 4.18
C MET A 59 -1.49 -1.57 5.47
N ARG A 60 -2.31 -1.49 6.53
CA ARG A 60 -2.04 -2.28 7.74
C ARG A 60 -2.47 -3.72 7.50
N TYR A 61 -1.77 -4.67 8.11
CA TYR A 61 -2.14 -6.08 8.03
C TYR A 61 -3.58 -6.32 8.53
N SER A 62 -4.01 -5.58 9.55
CA SER A 62 -5.41 -5.60 10.02
C SER A 62 -6.43 -5.19 8.96
N ASP A 63 -6.11 -4.24 8.07
CA ASP A 63 -6.98 -3.82 6.96
C ASP A 63 -7.21 -4.98 5.97
N LEU A 64 -6.17 -5.80 5.74
CA LEU A 64 -6.23 -6.98 4.87
C LEU A 64 -7.11 -8.09 5.49
N VAL A 65 -6.92 -8.37 6.78
CA VAL A 65 -7.71 -9.36 7.50
C VAL A 65 -9.19 -8.96 7.55
N ALA A 66 -9.48 -7.67 7.80
CA ALA A 66 -10.84 -7.14 7.75
C ALA A 66 -11.46 -7.20 6.34
N GLY A 67 -10.63 -7.12 5.29
CA GLY A 67 -11.02 -7.29 3.89
C GLY A 67 -11.39 -8.73 3.49
N GLY A 68 -11.26 -9.70 4.39
CA GLY A 68 -11.73 -11.07 4.20
C GLY A 68 -10.64 -12.09 3.90
N GLU A 69 -9.36 -11.72 4.00
CA GLU A 69 -8.25 -12.67 3.86
C GLU A 69 -7.77 -13.14 5.24
N ALA A 70 -8.12 -14.38 5.59
CA ALA A 70 -7.83 -14.95 6.91
C ALA A 70 -6.40 -15.51 6.97
N ILE A 71 -5.42 -14.61 6.91
CA ILE A 71 -4.00 -14.98 6.97
C ILE A 71 -3.59 -14.94 8.44
N SER A 72 -3.24 -16.10 8.99
CA SER A 72 -3.03 -16.25 10.42
C SER A 72 -1.78 -15.51 10.92
N GLY A 73 -1.97 -14.60 11.88
CA GLY A 73 -1.03 -14.37 12.98
C GLY A 73 -0.10 -13.16 12.87
N GLY A 74 -0.27 -12.19 13.78
CA GLY A 74 0.75 -11.20 14.09
C GLY A 74 0.23 -9.87 14.62
N SER A 75 1.10 -9.14 15.31
CA SER A 75 0.96 -7.72 15.64
C SER A 75 0.63 -6.90 14.38
N ASP A 76 -0.12 -5.80 14.52
CA ASP A 76 -0.49 -4.96 13.39
C ASP A 76 0.73 -4.22 12.82
N TYR A 77 1.18 -4.59 11.62
CA TYR A 77 2.29 -3.97 10.90
C TYR A 77 1.86 -3.53 9.49
N PHE A 78 2.65 -2.67 8.87
CA PHE A 78 2.40 -2.24 7.50
C PHE A 78 2.91 -3.25 6.48
N VAL A 79 2.11 -3.45 5.44
CA VAL A 79 2.39 -4.39 4.35
C VAL A 79 2.08 -3.76 3.00
N TRP A 80 2.81 -4.22 2.00
CA TRP A 80 2.40 -4.15 0.62
C TRP A 80 1.67 -5.43 0.25
N VAL A 81 0.44 -5.29 -0.23
CA VAL A 81 -0.32 -6.39 -0.82
C VAL A 81 -0.26 -6.21 -2.32
N VAL A 82 0.41 -7.15 -2.99
CA VAL A 82 0.60 -7.15 -4.45
C VAL A 82 -0.34 -8.19 -5.05
N ALA A 83 -1.32 -7.77 -5.83
CA ALA A 83 -2.23 -8.66 -6.55
C ALA A 83 -1.88 -8.74 -8.03
N VAL A 84 -2.05 -9.93 -8.60
CA VAL A 84 -1.98 -10.16 -10.04
C VAL A 84 -3.16 -10.97 -10.54
N SER A 85 -3.55 -10.69 -11.78
CA SER A 85 -4.40 -11.57 -12.58
C SER A 85 -3.54 -12.54 -13.39
N GLY A 86 -4.05 -13.73 -13.67
CA GLY A 86 -3.47 -14.59 -14.69
C GLY A 86 -3.48 -16.06 -14.31
N GLN A 87 -3.55 -16.91 -15.34
CA GLN A 87 -3.33 -18.34 -15.19
C GLN A 87 -1.87 -18.55 -14.79
N TYR A 88 -1.62 -19.29 -13.71
CA TYR A 88 -0.30 -19.38 -13.08
C TYR A 88 0.18 -18.03 -12.53
N ALA A 89 -0.67 -17.35 -11.74
CA ALA A 89 -0.33 -16.13 -11.00
C ALA A 89 0.93 -16.28 -10.10
N ILE A 90 1.16 -15.38 -9.12
CA ILE A 90 2.31 -15.47 -8.18
C ILE A 90 2.28 -16.72 -7.25
N SER A 91 1.51 -17.76 -7.60
CA SER A 91 1.44 -19.02 -6.86
C SER A 91 2.58 -19.96 -7.25
N PRO A 92 3.38 -20.46 -6.29
CA PRO A 92 4.35 -21.52 -6.55
C PRO A 92 3.70 -22.87 -6.89
N LEU A 93 2.37 -23.00 -6.71
CA LEU A 93 1.61 -24.22 -7.00
C LEU A 93 1.13 -24.32 -8.45
N GLY A 94 1.23 -23.23 -9.22
CA GLY A 94 0.92 -23.24 -10.65
C GLY A 94 -0.52 -23.63 -11.01
N CYS A 95 -1.51 -23.30 -10.18
CA CYS A 95 -2.92 -23.65 -10.43
C CYS A 95 -3.89 -22.47 -10.31
N THR A 96 -3.41 -21.27 -10.01
CA THR A 96 -4.25 -20.13 -9.67
C THR A 96 -4.54 -19.24 -10.87
N THR A 97 -5.73 -18.62 -10.90
CA THR A 97 -6.19 -17.66 -11.93
C THR A 97 -6.00 -16.20 -11.51
N TRP A 98 -5.65 -16.00 -10.23
CA TRP A 98 -5.12 -14.76 -9.66
C TRP A 98 -4.27 -15.11 -8.43
N GLY A 99 -3.41 -14.20 -8.01
CA GLY A 99 -2.56 -14.41 -6.84
C GLY A 99 -2.26 -13.11 -6.14
N ILE A 100 -2.02 -13.19 -4.84
CA ILE A 100 -1.52 -12.10 -4.03
C ILE A 100 -0.19 -12.48 -3.38
N ALA A 101 0.63 -11.47 -3.15
CA ALA A 101 1.85 -11.57 -2.37
C ALA A 101 1.86 -10.49 -1.30
N ILE A 102 2.17 -10.88 -0.08
CA ILE A 102 2.28 -9.96 1.06
C ILE A 102 3.74 -9.75 1.37
N VAL A 103 4.15 -8.51 1.22
CA VAL A 103 5.52 -8.04 1.42
C VAL A 103 5.48 -7.09 2.61
N THR A 104 6.08 -7.47 3.72
CA THR A 104 6.17 -6.62 4.91
C THR A 104 6.91 -5.34 4.59
N ASP A 105 6.58 -4.20 5.19
CA ASP A 105 7.34 -2.96 4.94
C ASP A 105 8.80 -3.07 5.41
N GLU A 106 9.10 -3.97 6.34
CA GLU A 106 10.46 -4.31 6.79
C GLU A 106 11.15 -5.38 5.93
N TRP A 107 10.67 -5.58 4.70
CA TRP A 107 11.13 -6.64 3.81
C TRP A 107 12.65 -6.67 3.65
N VAL A 108 13.25 -7.82 3.97
CA VAL A 108 14.62 -8.14 3.59
C VAL A 108 14.56 -8.99 2.32
N SER A 109 15.36 -8.66 1.29
CA SER A 109 15.32 -9.28 -0.05
C SER A 109 15.56 -10.81 -0.09
N THR A 110 15.94 -11.39 1.04
CA THR A 110 16.15 -12.82 1.28
C THR A 110 14.93 -13.56 1.83
N GLY A 111 13.87 -12.86 2.27
CA GLY A 111 12.61 -13.48 2.69
C GLY A 111 11.79 -14.03 1.51
N SER A 112 10.88 -14.96 1.78
CA SER A 112 9.83 -15.39 0.83
C SER A 112 8.50 -14.73 1.20
N PRO A 113 7.84 -14.01 0.28
CA PRO A 113 6.56 -13.37 0.56
C PRO A 113 5.54 -14.42 1.00
N VAL A 114 4.49 -13.98 1.69
CA VAL A 114 3.32 -14.84 1.90
C VAL A 114 2.49 -14.78 0.63
N PHE A 115 2.20 -15.95 0.06
CA PHE A 115 1.43 -16.07 -1.18
C PHE A 115 0.08 -16.70 -0.92
N GLU A 116 -0.96 -16.07 -1.45
CA GLU A 116 -2.28 -16.66 -1.57
C GLU A 116 -2.78 -16.51 -3.00
N GLY A 117 -3.79 -17.29 -3.37
CA GLY A 117 -4.33 -17.22 -4.71
C GLY A 117 -5.61 -18.03 -4.83
N GLY A 118 -6.44 -17.62 -5.77
CA GLY A 118 -7.67 -18.31 -6.08
C GLY A 118 -7.65 -18.92 -7.47
N ILE A 119 -8.55 -19.86 -7.67
CA ILE A 119 -8.78 -20.55 -8.95
C ILE A 119 -10.08 -20.10 -9.64
N SER A 120 -10.81 -19.17 -9.01
CA SER A 120 -12.10 -18.66 -9.49
C SER A 120 -12.00 -17.17 -9.76
N GLY A 121 -12.52 -16.74 -10.92
CA GLY A 121 -12.36 -15.37 -11.41
C GLY A 121 -10.93 -15.07 -11.89
N VAL A 122 -10.69 -13.84 -12.35
CA VAL A 122 -9.39 -13.40 -12.86
C VAL A 122 -8.69 -12.40 -11.95
N TRP A 123 -9.30 -12.06 -10.81
CA TRP A 123 -8.82 -11.04 -9.88
C TRP A 123 -9.26 -11.41 -8.45
N PRO A 124 -8.50 -11.05 -7.40
CA PRO A 124 -8.95 -11.26 -6.03
C PRO A 124 -10.17 -10.36 -5.77
N PRO A 125 -11.34 -10.92 -5.43
CA PRO A 125 -12.61 -10.17 -5.39
C PRO A 125 -12.66 -9.10 -4.30
N PHE A 126 -11.80 -9.20 -3.28
CA PHE A 126 -11.70 -8.26 -2.17
C PHE A 126 -10.70 -7.13 -2.44
N PHE A 127 -9.76 -7.32 -3.36
CA PHE A 127 -8.58 -6.46 -3.47
C PHE A 127 -8.93 -5.01 -3.78
N ASP A 128 -9.90 -4.77 -4.66
CA ASP A 128 -10.28 -3.42 -5.07
C ASP A 128 -10.89 -2.61 -3.92
N GLY A 129 -11.51 -3.28 -2.93
CA GLY A 129 -12.07 -2.67 -1.72
C GLY A 129 -11.05 -2.35 -0.62
N LEU A 130 -9.81 -2.86 -0.73
CA LEU A 130 -8.77 -2.60 0.27
C LEU A 130 -8.28 -1.14 0.23
N PRO A 131 -7.94 -0.55 1.38
CA PRO A 131 -7.35 0.79 1.43
C PRO A 131 -5.96 0.82 0.78
N ASP A 132 -5.57 1.97 0.23
CA ASP A 132 -4.20 2.21 -0.25
C ASP A 132 -3.64 3.47 0.42
N ARG A 133 -2.92 3.26 1.52
CA ARG A 133 -2.31 4.32 2.34
C ARG A 133 -1.06 4.93 1.70
N ALA A 134 -0.60 4.41 0.55
CA ALA A 134 0.47 5.02 -0.24
C ALA A 134 -0.06 6.00 -1.30
N LYS A 135 -1.38 6.07 -1.52
CA LYS A 135 -2.03 7.12 -2.31
C LYS A 135 -2.47 8.22 -1.35
N ASN A 136 -1.71 9.32 -1.32
CA ASN A 136 -2.23 10.60 -0.81
C ASN A 136 -3.31 11.13 -1.75
#